data_AF-A0A6N1MRJ2-F1
#
_entry.id   AF-A0A6N1MRJ2-F1
#
_cell.length_a   1.000
_cell.length_b   1.000
_cell.length_c   1.000
_cell.angle_alpha   90.00
_cell.angle_beta   90.00
_cell.angle_gamma   90.00
#
_symmetry.space_group_name_H-M   'P 1'
#
loop_
_entity.id
_entity.type
_entity.pdbx_description
1 polymer ?
#
loop_
_entity_poly.entity_id
_entity_poly.type
_entity_poly.pdbx_seq_one_letter_code
_entity_poly.pdbx_strand_id
1 'polypeptide(L)' 'MEGLDFAPFPGPKGQELFDTVSKQAWQEWLKHQTTLINEKRLNVFEADAKKFLEEQREKFFNNDASLEKAEGLKPE' A
#
# COMPACT_ATOMS: atom_id res chain seq x y z
N MET A 1 -7.30 2.70 -17.28
CA MET A 1 -6.27 2.89 -16.24
C MET A 1 -5.04 2.14 -16.69
N GLU A 2 -3.87 2.77 -16.67
CA GLU A 2 -2.61 2.09 -16.98
C GLU A 2 -2.28 1.09 -15.85
N GLY A 3 -1.94 -0.14 -16.23
CA GLY A 3 -1.44 -1.15 -15.30
C GLY A 3 -0.05 -0.80 -14.79
N LEU A 4 0.46 -1.58 -13.84
CA LEU A 4 1.83 -1.43 -13.38
C LEU A 4 2.82 -1.73 -14.52
N ASP A 5 3.96 -1.03 -14.55
CA ASP A 5 5.02 -1.30 -15.53
C ASP A 5 5.77 -2.61 -15.20
N PHE A 6 5.81 -2.99 -13.92
CA PHE A 6 6.44 -4.20 -13.40
C PHE A 6 5.82 -4.61 -12.06
N ALA A 7 5.91 -5.89 -11.73
CA ALA A 7 5.45 -6.40 -10.44
C ALA A 7 6.24 -5.73 -9.30
N PRO A 8 5.57 -5.18 -8.27
CA PRO A 8 6.22 -4.36 -7.25
C PRO A 8 7.12 -5.16 -6.30
N PHE A 9 6.96 -6.46 -6.23
CA PHE A 9 7.81 -7.37 -5.47
C PHE A 9 7.73 -8.79 -6.05
N PRO A 10 8.73 -9.64 -5.81
CA PRO A 10 8.72 -11.00 -6.35
C PRO A 10 7.65 -11.89 -5.70
N GLY A 11 7.21 -12.89 -6.44
CA GLY A 11 6.27 -13.91 -5.97
C GLY A 11 4.81 -13.66 -6.36
N PRO A 12 3.90 -14.57 -5.95
CA PRO A 12 2.51 -14.59 -6.42
C PRO A 12 1.74 -13.33 -6.02
N LYS A 13 1.96 -12.78 -4.82
CA LYS A 13 1.32 -11.53 -4.39
C LYS A 13 1.71 -10.34 -5.27
N GLY A 14 2.93 -10.30 -5.82
CA GLY A 14 3.40 -9.20 -6.66
C GLY A 14 2.80 -9.28 -8.06
N GLN A 15 2.64 -10.50 -8.56
CA GLN A 15 1.92 -10.76 -9.80
C GLN A 15 0.44 -10.39 -9.67
N GLU A 16 -0.21 -10.74 -8.56
CA GLU A 16 -1.62 -10.38 -8.32
C GLU A 16 -1.84 -8.86 -8.35
N LEU A 17 -0.99 -8.08 -7.68
CA LEU A 17 -1.08 -6.62 -7.75
C LEU A 17 -0.81 -6.10 -9.16
N PHE A 18 0.14 -6.69 -9.88
CA PHE A 18 0.43 -6.30 -11.26
C PHE A 18 -0.81 -6.47 -12.17
N ASP A 19 -1.54 -7.57 -12.01
CA ASP A 19 -2.74 -7.87 -12.80
C ASP A 19 -3.99 -7.09 -12.36
N THR A 20 -4.10 -6.74 -11.07
CA THR A 20 -5.34 -6.17 -10.50
C THR A 20 -5.27 -4.69 -10.14
N VAL A 21 -4.08 -4.13 -9.95
CA VAL A 21 -3.88 -2.76 -9.47
C VAL A 21 -3.36 -1.85 -10.58
N SER A 22 -4.00 -0.68 -10.70
CA SER A 22 -3.53 0.36 -11.61
C SER A 22 -2.31 1.10 -11.07
N LYS A 23 -1.49 1.64 -11.97
CA LYS A 23 -0.34 2.49 -11.62
C LYS A 23 -0.73 3.64 -10.71
N GLN A 24 -1.89 4.27 -10.96
CA GLN A 24 -2.41 5.34 -10.12
C GLN A 24 -2.72 4.84 -8.70
N ALA A 25 -3.47 3.75 -8.56
CA ALA A 25 -3.81 3.19 -7.24
C ALA A 25 -2.56 2.76 -6.46
N TRP A 26 -1.54 2.24 -7.16
CA TRP A 26 -0.25 1.93 -6.54
C TRP A 26 0.48 3.17 -6.01
N GLN A 27 0.52 4.26 -6.79
CA GLN A 27 1.12 5.52 -6.33
C GLN A 27 0.39 6.09 -5.10
N GLU A 28 -0.94 6.03 -5.09
CA GLU A 28 -1.74 6.45 -3.93
C GLU A 28 -1.46 5.58 -2.70
N TRP A 29 -1.33 4.27 -2.88
CA TRP A 29 -0.90 3.36 -1.81
C TRP A 29 0.49 3.72 -1.28
N LEU A 30 1.48 4.02 -2.14
CA LEU A 30 2.83 4.39 -1.68
C LEU A 30 2.84 5.67 -0.85
N LYS A 31 2.04 6.68 -1.23
CA LYS A 31 1.85 7.90 -0.44
C LYS A 31 1.24 7.56 0.92
N HIS A 32 0.16 6.78 0.91
CA HIS A 32 -0.53 6.34 2.12
C HIS A 32 0.40 5.56 3.06
N GLN A 33 1.15 4.60 2.53
CA GLN A 33 2.15 3.80 3.24
C GLN A 33 3.21 4.69 3.91
N THR A 34 3.73 5.68 3.17
CA THR A 34 4.75 6.62 3.69
C THR A 34 4.20 7.43 4.86
N THR A 35 2.95 7.89 4.76
CA THR A 35 2.30 8.60 5.86
C THR A 35 2.11 7.71 7.09
N LEU A 36 1.62 6.47 6.92
CA LEU A 36 1.48 5.51 8.01
C LEU A 36 2.82 5.21 8.70
N ILE A 37 3.91 5.05 7.93
CA ILE A 37 5.25 4.82 8.47
C ILE A 37 5.68 6.00 9.36
N ASN A 38 5.45 7.23 8.90
CA ASN A 38 5.82 8.42 9.66
C ASN A 38 4.95 8.63 10.90
N GLU A 39 3.63 8.54 10.78
CA GLU A 39 2.67 8.76 11.87
C GLU A 39 2.80 7.72 12.98
N LYS A 40 2.92 6.44 12.61
CA LYS A 40 3.08 5.34 13.56
C LYS A 40 4.54 5.04 13.92
N ARG A 41 5.49 5.83 13.38
CA ARG A 41 6.95 5.65 13.57
C ARG A 41 7.39 4.20 13.31
N LEU A 42 6.86 3.61 12.24
CA LEU A 42 7.10 2.21 11.91
C LEU A 42 8.55 2.01 11.44
N ASN A 43 9.18 0.96 11.94
CA ASN A 43 10.45 0.49 11.39
C ASN A 43 10.18 -0.59 10.34
N VAL A 44 10.30 -0.25 9.05
CA VAL A 44 10.04 -1.16 7.92
C VAL A 44 10.94 -2.40 7.88
N PHE A 45 11.99 -2.45 8.69
CA PHE A 45 12.83 -3.64 8.82
C PHE A 45 12.24 -4.67 9.80
N GLU A 46 11.39 -4.24 10.74
CA GLU A 46 10.74 -5.12 11.72
C GLU A 46 9.63 -5.96 11.06
N ALA A 47 9.53 -7.23 11.45
CA ALA A 47 8.54 -8.15 10.89
C ALA A 47 7.10 -7.71 11.16
N ASP A 48 6.84 -7.14 12.34
CA ASP A 48 5.51 -6.67 12.73
C ASP A 48 5.06 -5.47 11.88
N ALA A 49 5.95 -4.51 11.64
CA ALA A 49 5.70 -3.38 10.77
C ALA A 49 5.46 -3.81 9.31
N LYS A 50 6.24 -4.77 8.80
CA LYS A 50 6.01 -5.33 7.45
C LYS A 50 4.64 -5.96 7.35
N LYS A 51 4.28 -6.80 8.34
CA LYS A 51 2.98 -7.46 8.38
C LYS A 51 1.83 -6.44 8.45
N PHE A 52 1.94 -5.44 9.31
CA PHE A 52 0.97 -4.35 9.39
C PHE A 52 0.81 -3.63 8.05
N LEU A 53 1.91 -3.25 7.39
CA LEU A 53 1.86 -2.56 6.10
C LEU A 53 1.28 -3.44 4.99
N GLU A 54 1.56 -4.76 4.99
CA GLU A 54 0.91 -5.70 4.08
C GLU A 54 -0.60 -5.78 4.30
N GLU A 55 -1.05 -5.89 5.56
CA GLU A 55 -2.47 -5.92 5.90
C GLU A 55 -3.17 -4.62 5.48
N GLN A 56 -2.56 -3.46 5.72
CA GLN A 56 -3.11 -2.18 5.29
C GLN A 56 -3.17 -2.06 3.77
N ARG A 57 -2.19 -2.61 3.05
CA ARG A 57 -2.20 -2.63 1.58
C ARG A 57 -3.37 -3.44 1.04
N GLU A 58 -3.56 -4.64 1.59
CA GLU A 58 -4.67 -5.52 1.19
C GLU A 58 -6.01 -4.82 1.46
N LYS A 59 -6.16 -4.16 2.61
CA LYS A 59 -7.33 -3.33 2.92
C LYS A 59 -7.52 -2.16 1.95
N PHE A 60 -6.44 -1.48 1.57
CA PHE A 60 -6.48 -0.34 0.66
C PHE A 60 -7.03 -0.73 -0.71
N PHE A 61 -6.52 -1.81 -1.30
CA PHE A 61 -6.97 -2.27 -2.62
C PHE A 61 -8.34 -2.96 -2.59
N ASN A 62 -8.74 -3.54 -1.45
CA ASN A 62 -10.08 -4.09 -1.27
C ASN A 62 -11.14 -3.03 -0.91
N ASN A 63 -10.77 -1.74 -0.80
CA ASN A 63 -11.66 -0.67 -0.32
C ASN A 63 -12.29 -0.99 1.05
N ASP A 64 -11.54 -1.64 1.92
CA ASP A 64 -12.01 -2.07 3.23
C ASP A 64 -12.18 -0.88 4.19
N ALA A 65 -13.31 -0.82 4.88
CA ALA A 65 -13.64 0.29 5.78
C ALA A 65 -12.75 0.33 7.05
N SER A 66 -12.03 -0.76 7.36
CA SER A 66 -11.08 -0.86 8.46
C SER A 66 -9.64 -0.49 8.07
N LEU A 67 -9.45 0.06 6.85
CA LEU A 67 -8.18 0.67 6.45
C LEU A 67 -7.83 1.82 7.42
N GLU A 68 -6.61 1.79 7.93
CA GLU A 68 -6.08 2.89 8.74
C GLU A 68 -5.97 4.14 7.88
N LYS A 69 -6.69 5.19 8.25
CA LYS A 69 -6.67 6.45 7.49
C LYS A 69 -5.38 7.20 7.78
N ALA A 70 -4.57 7.39 6.75
CA ALA A 70 -3.49 8.36 6.78
C ALA A 70 -4.08 9.77 6.78
N GLU A 71 -4.09 10.46 7.93
CA GLU A 71 -4.71 11.78 8.10
C GLU A 71 -4.01 12.89 7.27
N GLY A 72 -2.78 12.62 6.81
CA GLY A 72 -2.00 13.53 5.97
C GLY A 72 -2.36 13.57 4.48
N LEU A 73 -3.26 12.71 3.98
CA LEU A 73 -3.73 12.74 2.59
C LEU A 73 -4.79 13.84 2.43
N LYS A 74 -4.37 15.11 2.39
CA LYS A 74 -5.18 16.17 1.79
C LYS A 74 -5.02 16.07 0.27
N PRO A 75 -6.08 15.75 -0.50
CA PRO A 75 -6.06 15.98 -1.94
C PRO A 75 -6.04 17.50 -2.15
N GLU A 76 -4.97 18.04 -2.72
CA GLU A 76 -4.99 19.36 -3.38
C GLU A 76 -5.61 19.23 -4.77
#